data_AF-A0A9E2EUJ0-F1
#
_entry.id   AF-A0A9E2EUJ0-F1
#
_cell.length_a   1.000
_cell.length_b   1.000
_cell.length_c   1.000
_cell.angle_alpha   90.00
_cell.angle_beta   90.00
_cell.angle_gamma   90.00
#
_symmetry.space_group_name_H-M   'P 1'
#
loop_
_entity.id
_entity.type
_entity.pdbx_description
1 polymer ?
#
loop_
_entity_poly.entity_id
_entity_poly.type
_entity_poly.pdbx_seq_one_letter_code
_entity_poly.pdbx_strand_id
1 'polypeptide(L)'
;RKKCKITMDLSGPKLRTGPMIEGPKVVHIKPERNDLGRVSNPSKIWIAAPDVPPPPLSDYQTHIPVDPKLFSKINRGDTLRFTDSRGKNCKIKIKGNDGKGKIGKCSDSVYLATGTELVLHKAKSIEDQKSFRVGELLPKEQLIILHAGDQLRLHKESTPGEAAVYNEDGTLRKMAHVSCTLPQVFEDVILGEPIYFDDGKIEGIVQEISPSEMIIKITHAKGKGSKLKADKGINLPKSKLRISGLTEKDRKDLIFVAEHADAVNFSFVNSKEDILDLYSELDKHESKIGVILKIETEKGFSNLPSILLTAMRKYPIGVMTARGDLAIETGWKNFATIQQEIMRICAAAHIPNIWATQVLENLAKKGTPSRAEITDAALAEQAECVMLNKGYYIQRAVKMLDKILRRMQRFQRKSLKMLPRLENADKLLVSHETYDV
;
A
#
# COMPACT_ATOMS: atom_id res chain seq x y z
N ARG A 1 -24.23 -22.45 -3.76
CA ARG A 1 -23.02 -21.59 -3.73
C ARG A 1 -23.33 -20.30 -4.50
N LYS A 2 -23.08 -19.10 -3.94
CA LYS A 2 -23.17 -17.87 -4.73
C LYS A 2 -22.06 -17.89 -5.78
N LYS A 3 -22.36 -17.59 -7.05
CA LYS A 3 -21.33 -17.44 -8.09
C LYS A 3 -20.56 -16.15 -7.81
N CYS A 4 -19.26 -16.26 -7.51
CA CYS A 4 -18.37 -15.11 -7.41
C CYS A 4 -17.69 -14.93 -8.76
N LYS A 5 -17.85 -13.75 -9.36
CA LYS A 5 -17.09 -13.40 -10.57
C LYS A 5 -15.68 -12.95 -10.18
N ILE A 6 -14.71 -13.21 -11.02
CA ILE A 6 -13.30 -12.85 -10.85
C ILE A 6 -12.97 -11.79 -11.90
N THR A 7 -12.41 -10.67 -11.44
CA THR A 7 -11.81 -9.68 -12.33
C THR A 7 -10.32 -9.60 -12.07
N MET A 8 -9.51 -9.46 -13.11
CA MET A 8 -8.05 -9.35 -12.97
C MET A 8 -7.54 -8.05 -13.58
N ASP A 9 -6.53 -7.45 -12.94
CA ASP A 9 -5.97 -6.18 -13.36
C ASP A 9 -4.86 -6.39 -14.40
N LEU A 10 -4.92 -5.63 -15.49
CA LEU A 10 -3.73 -5.25 -16.24
C LEU A 10 -3.20 -3.96 -15.62
N SER A 11 -1.98 -4.03 -15.12
CA SER A 11 -1.38 -2.98 -14.29
C SER A 11 -1.13 -1.68 -15.04
N GLY A 12 -0.93 -1.75 -16.36
CA GLY A 12 -0.56 -0.60 -17.18
C GLY A 12 0.82 -0.03 -16.80
N PRO A 13 1.21 1.09 -17.41
CA PRO A 13 2.48 1.76 -17.14
C PRO A 13 2.41 2.56 -15.84
N LYS A 14 2.33 1.88 -14.69
CA LYS A 14 2.36 2.54 -13.38
C LYS A 14 3.78 2.95 -13.01
N LEU A 15 4.05 4.25 -12.98
CA LEU A 15 5.33 4.81 -12.55
C LEU A 15 5.48 4.70 -11.03
N ARG A 16 6.60 4.12 -10.59
CA ARG A 16 6.91 3.89 -9.17
C ARG A 16 8.38 4.11 -8.86
N THR A 17 8.69 4.33 -7.59
CA THR A 17 10.06 4.33 -7.09
C THR A 17 10.67 2.93 -7.21
N GLY A 18 11.94 2.88 -7.62
CA GLY A 18 12.73 1.67 -7.71
C GLY A 18 13.08 1.08 -6.33
N PRO A 19 13.87 0.01 -6.30
CA PRO A 19 14.30 -0.63 -5.06
C PRO A 19 15.09 0.33 -4.18
N MET A 20 15.07 0.11 -2.87
CA MET A 20 15.94 0.81 -1.91
C MET A 20 17.14 -0.10 -1.60
N ILE A 21 18.26 0.48 -1.15
CA ILE A 21 19.38 -0.31 -0.65
C ILE A 21 18.91 -1.26 0.47
N GLU A 22 19.43 -2.47 0.52
CA GLU A 22 19.11 -3.38 1.62
C GLU A 22 19.60 -2.78 2.93
N GLY A 23 18.72 -2.74 3.92
CA GLY A 23 19.08 -2.23 5.22
C GLY A 23 19.92 -3.21 6.04
N PRO A 24 20.42 -2.75 7.19
CA PRO A 24 21.13 -3.62 8.10
C PRO A 24 20.22 -4.77 8.55
N LYS A 25 20.77 -5.98 8.56
CA LYS A 25 20.13 -7.19 9.08
C LYS A 25 20.15 -7.17 10.61
N VAL A 26 19.42 -6.22 11.20
CA VAL A 26 19.39 -5.91 12.64
C VAL A 26 17.95 -5.71 13.09
N VAL A 27 17.54 -6.39 14.15
CA VAL A 27 16.24 -6.18 14.80
C VAL A 27 16.38 -5.33 16.07
N HIS A 28 15.44 -4.40 16.26
CA HIS A 28 15.35 -3.61 17.49
C HIS A 28 14.27 -4.22 18.39
N ILE A 29 14.71 -4.84 19.48
CA ILE A 29 13.83 -5.37 20.53
C ILE A 29 13.56 -4.23 21.50
N LYS A 30 12.29 -3.79 21.58
CA LYS A 30 11.87 -2.62 22.35
C LYS A 30 10.83 -3.00 23.40
N PRO A 31 11.20 -3.09 24.69
CA PRO A 31 10.25 -3.34 25.77
C PRO A 31 9.37 -2.12 26.00
N GLU A 32 8.16 -2.36 26.49
CA GLU A 32 7.26 -1.28 26.88
C GLU A 32 7.71 -0.70 28.21
N ARG A 33 7.65 0.63 28.31
CA ARG A 33 8.05 1.39 29.49
C ARG A 33 6.92 2.32 29.86
N ASN A 34 6.74 2.52 31.17
CA ASN A 34 5.85 3.55 31.68
C ASN A 34 6.48 4.95 31.51
N ASP A 35 5.73 5.99 31.86
CA ASP A 35 6.16 7.39 31.71
C ASP A 35 7.40 7.73 32.57
N LEU A 36 7.69 6.92 33.60
CA LEU A 36 8.90 7.01 34.43
C LEU A 36 10.10 6.25 33.82
N GLY A 37 9.97 5.74 32.60
CA GLY A 37 11.02 4.99 31.90
C GLY A 37 11.29 3.59 32.46
N ARG A 38 10.49 3.11 33.43
CA ARG A 38 10.59 1.77 34.00
C ARG A 38 9.89 0.77 33.09
N VAL A 39 10.48 -0.42 32.93
CA VAL A 39 9.91 -1.48 32.10
C VAL A 39 8.58 -1.94 32.70
N SER A 40 7.49 -1.69 31.99
CA SER A 40 6.15 -2.16 32.35
C SER A 40 5.92 -3.56 31.79
N ASN A 41 6.36 -3.81 30.56
CA ASN A 41 6.20 -5.09 29.88
C ASN A 41 7.46 -5.46 29.10
N PRO A 42 8.17 -6.55 29.48
CA PRO A 42 9.31 -7.04 28.72
C PRO A 42 8.89 -7.54 27.32
N SER A 43 9.70 -7.29 26.31
CA SER A 43 9.48 -7.82 24.96
C SER A 43 9.49 -9.35 24.97
N LYS A 44 8.45 -9.95 24.39
CA LYS A 44 8.41 -11.38 24.09
C LYS A 44 9.10 -11.66 22.77
N ILE A 45 10.00 -12.62 22.78
CA ILE A 45 10.86 -12.97 21.66
C ILE A 45 10.64 -14.44 21.34
N TRP A 46 10.47 -14.72 20.06
CA TRP A 46 10.45 -16.08 19.52
C TRP A 46 11.85 -16.48 19.10
N ILE A 47 12.38 -17.58 19.64
CA ILE A 47 13.71 -18.11 19.30
C ILE A 47 13.52 -19.51 18.72
N ALA A 48 13.84 -19.71 17.45
CA ALA A 48 13.64 -20.97 16.76
C ALA A 48 14.65 -21.17 15.61
N ALA A 49 14.57 -22.31 14.94
CA ALA A 49 15.33 -22.51 13.70
C ALA A 49 14.82 -21.56 12.59
N PRO A 50 15.66 -21.18 11.60
CA PRO A 50 15.29 -20.24 10.55
C PRO A 50 13.99 -20.57 9.81
N ASP A 51 13.72 -21.87 9.61
CA ASP A 51 12.57 -22.44 8.92
C ASP A 51 11.33 -22.64 9.80
N VAL A 52 11.39 -22.28 11.08
CA VAL A 52 10.32 -22.48 12.06
C VAL A 52 9.66 -21.14 12.43
N PRO A 53 8.55 -20.76 11.77
CA PRO A 53 7.86 -19.50 12.07
C PRO A 53 7.19 -19.54 13.46
N PRO A 54 6.91 -18.37 14.05
CA PRO A 54 6.11 -18.29 15.27
C PRO A 54 4.68 -18.82 15.03
N PRO A 55 4.01 -19.36 16.07
CA PRO A 55 2.62 -19.80 15.97
C PRO A 55 1.69 -18.68 15.48
N PRO A 56 0.63 -19.02 14.72
CA PRO A 56 -0.38 -18.05 14.30
C PRO A 56 -0.98 -17.32 15.51
N LEU A 57 -1.28 -16.02 15.36
CA LEU A 57 -1.91 -15.17 16.40
C LEU A 57 -1.07 -14.96 17.66
N SER A 58 0.23 -15.26 17.63
CA SER A 58 1.14 -14.99 18.74
C SER A 58 1.50 -13.51 18.86
N ASP A 59 1.82 -13.07 20.08
CA ASP A 59 2.18 -11.68 20.41
C ASP A 59 3.70 -11.44 20.48
N TYR A 60 4.47 -12.25 19.75
CA TYR A 60 5.93 -12.12 19.69
C TYR A 60 6.35 -10.88 18.90
N GLN A 61 7.22 -10.06 19.48
CA GLN A 61 7.72 -8.84 18.82
C GLN A 61 8.78 -9.15 17.75
N THR A 62 9.51 -10.26 17.89
CA THR A 62 10.69 -10.56 17.06
C THR A 62 10.95 -12.06 16.99
N HIS A 63 11.36 -12.53 15.81
CA HIS A 63 11.96 -13.86 15.60
C HIS A 63 13.49 -13.76 15.58
N ILE A 64 14.15 -14.56 16.42
CA ILE A 64 15.60 -14.75 16.41
C ILE A 64 15.89 -16.15 15.90
N PRO A 65 16.38 -16.29 14.65
CA PRO A 65 16.81 -17.58 14.12
C PRO A 65 18.08 -18.05 14.82
N VAL A 66 18.13 -19.32 15.22
CA VAL A 66 19.30 -19.98 15.83
C VAL A 66 19.49 -21.38 15.25
N ASP A 67 20.71 -21.91 15.26
CA ASP A 67 21.00 -23.26 14.77
C ASP A 67 20.19 -24.34 15.55
N PRO A 68 19.53 -25.30 14.86
CA PRO A 68 18.76 -26.38 15.50
C PRO A 68 19.54 -27.23 16.52
N LYS A 69 20.85 -27.47 16.31
CA LYS A 69 21.70 -28.23 17.23
C LYS A 69 21.95 -27.48 18.54
N LEU A 70 21.85 -26.15 18.50
CA LEU A 70 21.99 -25.26 19.64
C LEU A 70 20.66 -25.00 20.35
N PHE A 71 19.55 -25.00 19.60
CA PHE A 71 18.18 -24.92 20.13
C PHE A 71 17.84 -26.01 21.16
N SER A 72 18.30 -27.25 20.94
CA SER A 72 18.05 -28.38 21.84
C SER A 72 18.66 -28.21 23.23
N LYS A 73 19.68 -27.36 23.35
CA LYS A 73 20.39 -27.11 24.60
C LYS A 73 19.77 -26.00 25.42
N ILE A 74 18.76 -25.26 24.96
CA ILE A 74 18.18 -24.13 25.70
C ILE A 74 17.01 -24.59 26.58
N ASN A 75 17.11 -24.35 27.89
CA ASN A 75 16.10 -24.74 28.87
C ASN A 75 15.42 -23.53 29.53
N ARG A 76 14.24 -23.75 30.10
CA ARG A 76 13.54 -22.74 30.92
C ARG A 76 14.43 -22.29 32.09
N GLY A 77 14.55 -20.98 32.28
CA GLY A 77 15.39 -20.39 33.32
C GLY A 77 16.78 -20.00 32.84
N ASP A 78 17.25 -20.54 31.71
CA ASP A 78 18.54 -20.15 31.12
C ASP A 78 18.51 -18.68 30.66
N THR A 79 19.70 -18.07 30.55
CA THR A 79 19.87 -16.69 30.10
C THR A 79 20.85 -16.64 28.94
N LEU A 80 20.47 -15.96 27.86
CA LEU A 80 21.38 -15.65 26.75
C LEU A 80 21.98 -14.28 27.00
N ARG A 81 23.30 -14.19 27.07
CA ARG A 81 24.03 -12.91 27.20
C ARG A 81 24.78 -12.60 25.91
N PHE A 82 24.84 -11.33 25.54
CA PHE A 82 25.50 -10.91 24.32
C PHE A 82 25.76 -9.42 24.33
N THR A 83 26.63 -8.98 23.44
CA THR A 83 26.88 -7.58 23.16
C THR A 83 26.08 -7.18 21.92
N ASP A 84 25.22 -6.17 22.05
CA ASP A 84 24.40 -5.69 20.94
C ASP A 84 25.23 -4.86 19.94
N SER A 85 24.63 -4.47 18.80
CA SER A 85 25.35 -3.74 17.74
C SER A 85 25.83 -2.34 18.14
N ARG A 86 25.51 -1.86 19.35
CA ARG A 86 25.97 -0.60 19.92
C ARG A 86 27.06 -0.79 20.98
N GLY A 87 27.51 -2.03 21.21
CA GLY A 87 28.47 -2.35 22.27
C GLY A 87 27.84 -2.54 23.65
N LYS A 88 26.51 -2.57 23.78
CA LYS A 88 25.85 -2.72 25.08
C LYS A 88 25.70 -4.20 25.45
N ASN A 89 26.15 -4.57 26.66
CA ASN A 89 25.88 -5.88 27.25
C ASN A 89 24.39 -6.05 27.55
N CYS A 90 23.79 -7.08 26.95
CA CYS A 90 22.36 -7.35 26.99
C CYS A 90 22.09 -8.80 27.39
N LYS A 91 20.85 -9.07 27.83
CA LYS A 91 20.41 -10.43 28.17
C LYS A 91 18.97 -10.73 27.79
N ILE A 92 18.73 -11.98 27.38
CA ILE A 92 17.40 -12.54 27.12
C ILE A 92 17.19 -13.71 28.09
N LYS A 93 16.12 -13.66 28.89
CA LYS A 93 15.76 -14.75 29.81
C LYS A 93 14.80 -15.71 29.15
N ILE A 94 15.08 -17.01 29.20
CA ILE A 94 14.22 -18.03 28.61
C ILE A 94 13.08 -18.37 29.58
N LYS A 95 11.84 -18.21 29.11
CA LYS A 95 10.63 -18.44 29.92
C LYS A 95 10.01 -19.82 29.73
N GLY A 96 10.17 -20.41 28.56
CA GLY A 96 9.59 -21.71 28.27
C GLY A 96 9.66 -22.05 26.79
N ASN A 97 8.86 -23.03 26.41
CA ASN A 97 8.71 -23.47 25.03
C ASN A 97 7.28 -23.15 24.60
N ASP A 98 7.11 -22.90 23.31
CA ASP A 98 5.81 -22.84 22.67
C ASP A 98 5.97 -23.50 21.30
N GLY A 99 5.16 -24.52 21.01
CA GLY A 99 5.34 -25.40 19.85
C GLY A 99 6.80 -25.87 19.64
N LYS A 100 7.34 -25.57 18.45
CA LYS A 100 8.72 -25.90 18.03
C LYS A 100 9.76 -24.83 18.37
N GLY A 101 9.40 -23.80 19.15
CA GLY A 101 10.29 -22.69 19.52
C GLY A 101 10.47 -22.50 21.02
N LYS A 102 11.36 -21.58 21.39
CA LYS A 102 11.56 -21.10 22.76
C LYS A 102 11.04 -19.67 22.90
N ILE A 103 10.52 -19.36 24.07
CA ILE A 103 10.07 -18.02 24.45
C ILE A 103 11.18 -17.33 25.24
N GLY A 104 11.71 -16.24 24.69
CA GLY A 104 12.58 -15.30 25.38
C GLY A 104 11.82 -14.10 25.92
N LYS A 105 12.28 -13.53 27.04
CA LYS A 105 11.89 -12.19 27.50
C LYS A 105 13.11 -11.28 27.62
N CYS A 106 13.00 -10.09 27.07
CA CYS A 106 14.03 -9.05 27.22
C CYS A 106 13.43 -7.78 27.83
N SER A 107 14.08 -7.28 28.86
CA SER A 107 13.71 -6.03 29.55
C SER A 107 14.60 -4.86 29.10
N ASP A 108 15.63 -5.12 28.31
CA ASP A 108 16.51 -4.11 27.73
C ASP A 108 16.03 -3.72 26.34
N SER A 109 16.29 -2.47 25.95
CA SER A 109 16.24 -2.08 24.54
C SER A 109 17.51 -2.58 23.86
N VAL A 110 17.37 -3.44 22.86
CA VAL A 110 18.47 -4.20 22.24
C VAL A 110 18.47 -4.07 20.73
N TYR A 111 19.65 -3.88 20.12
CA TYR A 111 19.85 -3.94 18.67
C TYR A 111 20.63 -5.21 18.31
N LEU A 112 19.90 -6.26 17.91
CA LEU A 112 20.47 -7.57 17.65
C LEU A 112 20.74 -7.75 16.16
N ALA A 113 21.98 -8.06 15.78
CA ALA A 113 22.40 -8.23 14.38
C ALA A 113 22.51 -9.70 13.97
N THR A 114 22.42 -9.97 12.67
CA THR A 114 22.83 -11.26 12.10
C THR A 114 24.27 -11.56 12.53
N GLY A 115 24.53 -12.78 12.97
CA GLY A 115 25.85 -13.21 13.41
C GLY A 115 26.24 -12.78 14.83
N THR A 116 25.42 -12.00 15.55
CA THR A 116 25.71 -11.65 16.95
C THR A 116 25.93 -12.91 17.78
N GLU A 117 27.01 -12.94 18.55
CA GLU A 117 27.35 -14.04 19.42
C GLU A 117 26.53 -13.99 20.71
N LEU A 118 25.79 -15.06 20.96
CA LEU A 118 24.95 -15.30 22.11
C LEU A 118 25.63 -16.36 23.00
N VAL A 119 25.91 -16.00 24.23
CA VAL A 119 26.50 -16.90 25.25
C VAL A 119 25.39 -17.46 26.12
N LEU A 120 25.23 -18.79 26.13
CA LEU A 120 24.29 -19.48 27.00
C LEU A 120 24.82 -19.51 28.44
N HIS A 121 24.04 -19.00 29.38
CA HIS A 121 24.26 -19.21 30.81
C HIS A 121 23.16 -20.11 31.38
N LYS A 122 23.58 -21.28 31.87
CA LYS A 122 22.70 -22.26 32.51
C LYS A 122 22.27 -21.82 33.89
N ALA A 123 21.00 -22.05 34.22
CA ALA A 123 20.48 -21.70 35.55
C ALA A 123 21.06 -22.57 36.70
N LYS A 124 21.55 -23.77 36.39
CA LYS A 124 21.97 -24.79 37.39
C LYS A 124 23.45 -25.20 37.31
N SER A 125 24.27 -24.54 36.50
CA SER A 125 25.70 -24.85 36.35
C SER A 125 26.53 -23.56 36.24
N ILE A 126 27.72 -23.57 36.86
CA ILE A 126 28.74 -22.52 36.70
C ILE A 126 29.56 -22.75 35.41
N GLU A 127 29.68 -24.01 34.98
CA GLU A 127 30.39 -24.40 33.76
C GLU A 127 29.43 -24.88 32.68
N ASP A 128 29.32 -24.03 31.64
CA ASP A 128 29.15 -24.36 30.22
C ASP A 128 28.86 -23.05 29.46
N GLN A 129 29.90 -22.30 29.10
CA GLN A 129 29.77 -21.11 28.23
C GLN A 129 29.78 -21.55 26.78
N LYS A 130 28.65 -22.09 26.29
CA LYS A 130 28.49 -22.36 24.87
C LYS A 130 28.04 -21.08 24.18
N SER A 131 28.84 -20.61 23.23
CA SER A 131 28.46 -19.51 22.36
C SER A 131 27.80 -20.01 21.08
N PHE A 132 26.90 -19.19 20.55
CA PHE A 132 26.22 -19.45 19.29
C PHE A 132 25.92 -18.15 18.58
N ARG A 133 25.60 -18.23 17.29
CA ARG A 133 25.34 -17.04 16.48
C ARG A 133 23.87 -16.91 16.14
N VAL A 134 23.41 -15.67 16.10
CA VAL A 134 22.13 -15.33 15.48
C VAL A 134 22.21 -15.66 14.00
N GLY A 135 21.23 -16.42 13.50
CA GLY A 135 21.07 -16.74 12.08
C GLY A 135 20.71 -15.51 11.24
N GLU A 136 20.36 -15.75 9.99
CA GLU A 136 20.07 -14.65 9.06
C GLU A 136 18.76 -13.93 9.40
N LEU A 137 18.87 -12.66 9.78
CA LEU A 137 17.73 -11.76 9.95
C LEU A 137 17.36 -11.10 8.62
N LEU A 138 16.06 -10.83 8.43
CA LEU A 138 15.58 -10.06 7.28
C LEU A 138 16.16 -8.64 7.32
N PRO A 139 16.65 -8.11 6.18
CA PRO A 139 17.12 -6.73 6.10
C PRO A 139 15.96 -5.78 6.42
N LYS A 140 16.25 -4.73 7.19
CA LYS A 140 15.26 -3.68 7.44
C LYS A 140 15.01 -2.90 6.16
N GLU A 141 13.75 -2.76 5.77
CA GLU A 141 13.35 -1.90 4.66
C GLU A 141 13.92 -0.49 4.87
N GLN A 142 14.81 -0.07 3.96
CA GLN A 142 15.34 1.29 3.97
C GLN A 142 14.29 2.27 3.43
N LEU A 143 14.42 3.50 3.90
CA LEU A 143 13.52 4.58 3.53
C LEU A 143 14.31 5.87 3.49
N ILE A 144 13.85 6.80 2.66
CA ILE A 144 14.35 8.16 2.60
C ILE A 144 13.35 9.02 3.38
N ILE A 145 13.85 9.80 4.34
CA ILE A 145 13.05 10.81 5.02
C ILE A 145 13.26 12.12 4.26
N LEU A 146 12.18 12.70 3.76
CA LEU A 146 12.19 13.95 3.02
C LEU A 146 11.42 15.03 3.77
N HIS A 147 11.98 16.23 3.81
CA HIS A 147 11.40 17.45 4.35
C HIS A 147 11.20 18.48 3.24
N ALA A 148 10.33 19.47 3.48
CA ALA A 148 10.18 20.59 2.56
C ALA A 148 11.50 21.38 2.49
N GLY A 149 11.97 21.66 1.28
CA GLY A 149 13.27 22.28 1.01
C GLY A 149 14.35 21.30 0.60
N ASP A 150 14.20 20.00 0.87
CA ASP A 150 15.17 18.98 0.47
C ASP A 150 15.26 18.86 -1.05
N GLN A 151 16.39 18.31 -1.51
CA GLN A 151 16.57 17.86 -2.88
C GLN A 151 16.62 16.33 -2.93
N LEU A 152 15.90 15.76 -3.89
CA LEU A 152 15.89 14.34 -4.21
C LEU A 152 16.33 14.15 -5.66
N ARG A 153 17.30 13.27 -5.88
CA ARG A 153 17.70 12.86 -7.23
C ARG A 153 16.91 11.64 -7.68
N LEU A 154 16.28 11.72 -8.84
CA LEU A 154 15.62 10.59 -9.50
C LEU A 154 16.48 10.08 -10.65
N HIS A 155 16.89 8.82 -10.61
CA HIS A 155 17.70 8.17 -11.64
C HIS A 155 16.86 7.47 -12.71
N LYS A 156 17.30 7.58 -13.96
CA LYS A 156 16.77 6.83 -15.10
C LYS A 156 17.15 5.35 -15.01
N GLU A 157 18.40 5.06 -14.65
CA GLU A 157 18.88 3.69 -14.46
C GLU A 157 18.40 3.12 -13.12
N SER A 158 18.31 1.78 -13.05
CA SER A 158 17.86 1.06 -11.86
C SER A 158 18.92 1.05 -10.76
N THR A 159 19.15 2.21 -10.14
CA THR A 159 20.01 2.37 -8.96
C THR A 159 19.18 2.21 -7.68
N PRO A 160 19.61 1.38 -6.71
CA PRO A 160 18.97 1.31 -5.40
C PRO A 160 18.96 2.68 -4.71
N GLY A 161 17.81 3.05 -4.15
CA GLY A 161 17.67 4.32 -3.46
C GLY A 161 18.36 4.35 -2.10
N GLU A 162 18.90 5.51 -1.76
CA GLU A 162 19.64 5.77 -0.53
C GLU A 162 19.22 7.12 0.07
N ALA A 163 19.26 7.21 1.40
CA ALA A 163 19.00 8.46 2.12
C ALA A 163 20.16 9.45 1.97
N ALA A 164 19.87 10.73 2.19
CA ALA A 164 20.89 11.76 2.24
C ALA A 164 21.89 11.48 3.38
N VAL A 165 23.17 11.77 3.11
CA VAL A 165 24.25 11.67 4.09
C VAL A 165 24.72 13.08 4.40
N TYR A 166 24.78 13.42 5.69
CA TYR A 166 25.24 14.71 6.18
C TYR A 166 26.56 14.53 6.93
N ASN A 167 27.40 15.56 6.90
CA ASN A 167 28.60 15.66 7.73
C ASN A 167 28.22 15.97 9.19
N GLU A 168 29.18 15.89 10.11
CA GLU A 168 28.96 16.18 11.53
C GLU A 168 28.51 17.62 11.80
N ASP A 169 28.91 18.56 10.93
CA ASP A 169 28.51 19.97 10.95
C ASP A 169 27.11 20.21 10.35
N GLY A 170 26.44 19.16 9.87
CA GLY A 170 25.11 19.22 9.26
C GLY A 170 25.10 19.62 7.78
N THR A 171 26.27 19.79 7.13
CA THR A 171 26.35 20.06 5.69
C THR A 171 26.04 18.78 4.88
N LEU A 172 25.36 18.94 3.74
CA LEU A 172 24.99 17.80 2.89
C LEU A 172 26.24 17.24 2.20
N ARG A 173 26.55 15.96 2.44
CA ARG A 173 27.67 15.23 1.81
C ARG A 173 27.23 14.46 0.58
N LYS A 174 26.11 13.73 0.67
CA LYS A 174 25.52 12.96 -0.43
C LYS A 174 24.02 13.23 -0.46
N MET A 175 23.50 13.63 -1.62
CA MET A 175 22.07 13.85 -1.81
C MET A 175 21.31 12.52 -1.73
N ALA A 176 20.07 12.55 -1.22
CA ALA A 176 19.17 11.42 -1.32
C ALA A 176 18.86 11.12 -2.79
N HIS A 177 18.78 9.84 -3.14
CA HIS A 177 18.47 9.45 -4.51
C HIS A 177 17.66 8.17 -4.59
N VAL A 178 16.92 7.99 -5.67
CA VAL A 178 16.14 6.77 -5.98
C VAL A 178 15.97 6.65 -7.49
N SER A 179 15.72 5.44 -8.00
CA SER A 179 15.35 5.22 -9.41
C SER A 179 13.83 5.16 -9.60
N CYS A 180 13.36 4.99 -10.84
CA CYS A 180 11.95 4.74 -11.13
C CYS A 180 11.75 3.55 -12.09
N THR A 181 10.53 3.01 -12.12
CA THR A 181 10.19 1.82 -12.91
C THR A 181 10.01 2.08 -14.41
N LEU A 182 9.79 3.33 -14.82
CA LEU A 182 9.56 3.70 -16.23
C LEU A 182 10.53 4.81 -16.66
N PRO A 183 11.76 4.44 -17.07
CA PRO A 183 12.80 5.39 -17.45
C PRO A 183 12.45 6.31 -18.64
N GLN A 184 11.42 5.95 -19.41
CA GLN A 184 10.94 6.73 -20.57
C GLN A 184 10.39 8.10 -20.16
N VAL A 185 9.94 8.25 -18.91
CA VAL A 185 9.37 9.52 -18.43
C VAL A 185 10.37 10.68 -18.45
N PHE A 186 11.67 10.39 -18.42
CA PHE A 186 12.73 11.40 -18.51
C PHE A 186 12.74 12.15 -19.84
N GLU A 187 12.12 11.60 -20.88
CA GLU A 187 11.99 12.25 -22.19
C GLU A 187 10.76 13.16 -22.29
N ASP A 188 9.79 12.99 -21.38
CA ASP A 188 8.48 13.64 -21.45
C ASP A 188 8.30 14.74 -20.39
N VAL A 189 9.09 14.72 -19.32
CA VAL A 189 9.03 15.67 -18.21
C VAL A 189 9.69 16.99 -18.57
N ILE A 190 9.07 18.09 -18.15
CA ILE A 190 9.57 19.45 -18.39
C ILE A 190 10.01 20.08 -17.07
N LEU A 191 11.06 20.92 -17.14
CA LEU A 191 11.57 21.67 -15.99
C LEU A 191 10.47 22.58 -15.40
N GLY A 192 10.36 22.60 -14.08
CA GLY A 192 9.35 23.36 -13.35
C GLY A 192 8.02 22.63 -13.14
N GLU A 193 7.84 21.44 -13.71
CA GLU A 193 6.62 20.66 -13.51
C GLU A 193 6.53 20.07 -12.08
N PRO A 194 5.30 19.95 -11.53
CA PRO A 194 5.08 19.27 -10.27
C PRO A 194 5.28 17.76 -10.41
N ILE A 195 5.88 17.16 -9.40
CA ILE A 195 6.01 15.71 -9.24
C ILE A 195 5.56 15.30 -7.84
N TYR A 196 4.80 14.22 -7.75
CA TYR A 196 4.25 13.72 -6.49
C TYR A 196 4.69 12.30 -6.22
N PHE A 197 4.90 11.97 -4.94
CA PHE A 197 5.26 10.63 -4.49
C PHE A 197 4.32 10.12 -3.40
N ASP A 198 4.17 8.80 -3.33
CA ASP A 198 3.39 8.07 -2.32
C ASP A 198 1.98 8.63 -2.15
N ASP A 199 1.24 8.68 -3.26
CA ASP A 199 -0.15 9.18 -3.33
C ASP A 199 -0.28 10.68 -2.96
N GLY A 200 0.69 11.52 -3.37
CA GLY A 200 0.68 12.95 -3.05
C GLY A 200 1.10 13.30 -1.62
N LYS A 201 1.65 12.35 -0.84
CA LYS A 201 2.14 12.63 0.53
C LYS A 201 3.48 13.38 0.55
N ILE A 202 4.18 13.37 -0.58
CA ILE A 202 5.39 14.14 -0.83
C ILE A 202 5.17 14.85 -2.15
N GLU A 203 5.38 16.16 -2.17
CA GLU A 203 5.27 16.98 -3.37
C GLU A 203 6.61 17.63 -3.65
N GLY A 204 6.94 17.77 -4.92
CA GLY A 204 8.13 18.48 -5.37
C GLY A 204 7.95 19.12 -6.73
N ILE A 205 8.98 19.86 -7.13
CA ILE A 205 9.09 20.50 -8.44
C ILE A 205 10.39 20.03 -9.07
N VAL A 206 10.32 19.67 -10.35
CA VAL A 206 11.49 19.30 -11.14
C VAL A 206 12.36 20.55 -11.35
N GLN A 207 13.55 20.57 -10.77
CA GLN A 207 14.47 21.71 -10.84
C GLN A 207 15.50 21.56 -11.97
N GLU A 208 16.00 20.34 -12.18
CA GLU A 208 17.03 20.06 -13.17
C GLU A 208 16.69 18.74 -13.87
N ILE A 209 16.99 18.66 -15.16
CA ILE A 209 16.78 17.47 -16.00
C ILE A 209 18.05 17.23 -16.80
N SER A 210 18.52 16.00 -16.78
CA SER A 210 19.58 15.49 -17.65
C SER A 210 19.13 14.16 -18.28
N PRO A 211 19.85 13.64 -19.28
CA PRO A 211 19.48 12.37 -19.93
C PRO A 211 19.43 11.15 -18.99
N SER A 212 20.12 11.19 -17.84
CA SER A 212 20.24 10.08 -16.89
C SER A 212 19.60 10.34 -15.52
N GLU A 213 19.34 11.60 -15.16
CA GLU A 213 18.82 11.96 -13.84
C GLU A 213 18.02 13.28 -13.83
N MET A 214 17.13 13.42 -12.84
CA MET A 214 16.39 14.64 -12.54
C MET A 214 16.59 15.03 -11.07
N ILE A 215 16.74 16.33 -10.82
CA ILE A 215 16.78 16.87 -9.46
C ILE A 215 15.43 17.47 -9.12
N ILE A 216 14.88 17.05 -7.99
CA ILE A 216 13.55 17.44 -7.53
C ILE A 216 13.71 18.18 -6.22
N LYS A 217 13.15 19.39 -6.15
CA LYS A 217 13.01 20.11 -4.89
C LYS A 217 11.70 19.75 -4.24
N ILE A 218 11.79 19.22 -3.03
CA ILE A 218 10.62 18.88 -2.23
C ILE A 218 9.97 20.17 -1.74
N THR A 219 8.71 20.38 -2.11
CA THR A 219 7.91 21.54 -1.72
C THR A 219 6.97 21.22 -0.56
N HIS A 220 6.56 19.97 -0.42
CA HIS A 220 5.69 19.54 0.67
C HIS A 220 6.07 18.16 1.22
N ALA A 221 6.12 18.08 2.55
CA ALA A 221 6.24 16.85 3.32
C ALA A 221 5.66 17.05 4.72
N LYS A 222 5.46 15.97 5.49
CA LYS A 222 5.00 16.08 6.89
C LYS A 222 6.04 16.81 7.75
N GLY A 223 5.60 17.48 8.82
CA GLY A 223 6.50 18.24 9.69
C GLY A 223 7.64 17.43 10.35
N LYS A 224 7.46 16.11 10.54
CA LYS A 224 8.52 15.20 11.01
C LYS A 224 9.29 14.51 9.87
N GLY A 225 9.09 14.95 8.63
CA GLY A 225 9.53 14.30 7.41
C GLY A 225 8.53 13.24 6.92
N SER A 226 8.45 13.10 5.60
CA SER A 226 7.69 12.05 4.91
C SER A 226 8.62 10.91 4.50
N LYS A 227 8.14 9.66 4.62
CA LYS A 227 8.93 8.46 4.33
C LYS A 227 8.71 8.02 2.89
N LEU A 228 9.71 8.13 2.04
CA LEU A 228 9.73 7.53 0.71
C LEU A 228 10.35 6.13 0.80
N LYS A 229 9.69 5.15 0.18
CA LYS A 229 10.09 3.73 0.17
C LYS A 229 10.18 3.23 -1.27
N ALA A 230 10.58 1.98 -1.45
CA ALA A 230 10.43 1.30 -2.73
C ALA A 230 8.95 1.14 -3.11
N ASP A 231 8.68 0.96 -4.40
CA ASP A 231 7.36 0.66 -4.96
C ASP A 231 6.27 1.73 -4.68
N LYS A 232 6.69 2.96 -4.38
CA LYS A 232 5.79 4.10 -4.15
C LYS A 232 5.42 4.74 -5.48
N GLY A 233 4.13 5.01 -5.67
CA GLY A 233 3.63 5.69 -6.86
C GLY A 233 4.31 7.04 -7.05
N ILE A 234 4.63 7.35 -8.30
CA ILE A 234 5.12 8.65 -8.74
C ILE A 234 4.10 9.19 -9.75
N ASN A 235 3.68 10.44 -9.58
CA ASN A 235 2.73 11.10 -10.47
C ASN A 235 3.34 12.38 -11.05
N LEU A 236 3.06 12.61 -12.33
CA LEU A 236 3.58 13.71 -13.13
C LEU A 236 2.39 14.33 -13.89
N PRO A 237 1.48 15.01 -13.18
CA PRO A 237 0.15 15.37 -13.71
C PRO A 237 0.19 16.39 -14.86
N LYS A 238 1.30 17.11 -15.03
CA LYS A 238 1.47 18.12 -16.09
C LYS A 238 2.27 17.61 -17.29
N SER A 239 3.05 16.55 -17.11
CA SER A 239 3.85 15.95 -18.17
C SER A 239 2.95 15.22 -19.16
N LYS A 240 3.20 15.41 -20.46
CA LYS A 240 2.49 14.69 -21.53
C LYS A 240 3.13 13.33 -21.76
N LEU A 241 2.97 12.43 -20.79
CA LEU A 241 3.57 11.11 -20.83
C LEU A 241 3.08 10.32 -22.05
N ARG A 242 4.02 9.77 -22.82
CA ARG A 242 3.76 8.87 -23.96
C ARG A 242 3.50 7.43 -23.53
N ILE A 243 3.66 7.14 -22.24
CA ILE A 243 3.36 5.85 -21.63
C ILE A 243 1.85 5.74 -21.29
N SER A 244 1.10 4.94 -22.06
CA SER A 244 -0.28 4.58 -21.78
C SER A 244 -0.61 3.17 -22.28
N GLY A 245 -1.77 2.65 -21.87
CA GLY A 245 -2.28 1.39 -22.40
C GLY A 245 -1.53 0.15 -21.93
N LEU A 246 -1.37 -0.84 -22.81
CA LEU A 246 -0.79 -2.14 -22.47
C LEU A 246 0.74 -2.09 -22.45
N THR A 247 1.32 -2.50 -21.32
CA THR A 247 2.75 -2.80 -21.24
C THR A 247 3.06 -4.19 -21.79
N GLU A 248 4.34 -4.46 -22.05
CA GLU A 248 4.81 -5.79 -22.45
C GLU A 248 4.48 -6.87 -21.41
N LYS A 249 4.49 -6.50 -20.12
CA LYS A 249 4.05 -7.39 -19.04
C LYS A 249 2.53 -7.65 -19.13
N ASP A 250 1.73 -6.60 -19.38
CA ASP A 250 0.28 -6.75 -19.48
C ASP A 250 -0.10 -7.65 -20.66
N ARG A 251 0.59 -7.58 -21.81
CA ARG A 251 0.35 -8.49 -22.94
C ARG A 251 0.58 -9.96 -22.57
N LYS A 252 1.62 -10.24 -21.78
CA LYS A 252 1.91 -11.59 -21.27
C LYS A 252 0.86 -12.05 -20.27
N ASP A 253 0.48 -11.17 -19.35
CA ASP A 253 -0.53 -11.47 -18.33
C ASP A 253 -1.92 -11.66 -18.95
N LEU A 254 -2.23 -10.95 -20.03
CA LEU A 254 -3.53 -10.99 -20.72
C LEU A 254 -3.91 -12.39 -21.16
N ILE A 255 -2.94 -13.23 -21.52
CA ILE A 255 -3.16 -14.63 -21.89
C ILE A 255 -3.85 -15.38 -20.74
N PHE A 256 -3.30 -15.27 -19.52
CA PHE A 256 -3.85 -15.90 -18.32
C PHE A 256 -5.19 -15.27 -17.92
N VAL A 257 -5.28 -13.94 -18.01
CA VAL A 257 -6.50 -13.20 -17.66
C VAL A 257 -7.66 -13.58 -18.57
N ALA A 258 -7.43 -13.66 -19.88
CA ALA A 258 -8.43 -14.00 -20.89
C ALA A 258 -9.02 -15.40 -20.70
N GLU A 259 -8.25 -16.34 -20.15
CA GLU A 259 -8.69 -17.72 -19.87
C GLU A 259 -9.44 -17.85 -18.54
N HIS A 260 -9.05 -17.10 -17.50
CA HIS A 260 -9.47 -17.38 -16.13
C HIS A 260 -10.36 -16.32 -15.46
N ALA A 261 -10.52 -15.14 -16.05
CA ALA A 261 -11.30 -14.06 -15.46
C ALA A 261 -12.63 -13.83 -16.20
N ASP A 262 -13.64 -13.33 -15.48
CA ASP A 262 -14.92 -12.88 -16.04
C ASP A 262 -14.79 -11.49 -16.69
N ALA A 263 -13.89 -10.65 -16.19
CA ALA A 263 -13.57 -9.35 -16.74
C ALA A 263 -12.10 -8.96 -16.49
N VAL A 264 -11.54 -8.16 -17.39
CA VAL A 264 -10.23 -7.54 -17.25
C VAL A 264 -10.38 -6.07 -16.85
N ASN A 265 -9.66 -5.64 -15.83
CA ASN A 265 -9.56 -4.23 -15.45
C ASN A 265 -8.36 -3.61 -16.15
N PHE A 266 -8.61 -2.68 -17.07
CA PHE A 266 -7.57 -2.03 -17.87
C PHE A 266 -7.16 -0.71 -17.22
N SER A 267 -5.93 -0.65 -16.71
CA SER A 267 -5.38 0.53 -16.01
C SER A 267 -4.83 1.59 -16.97
N PHE A 268 -4.80 2.84 -16.53
CA PHE A 268 -4.22 4.00 -17.21
C PHE A 268 -4.70 4.18 -18.66
N VAL A 269 -6.00 3.99 -18.88
CA VAL A 269 -6.63 4.21 -20.18
C VAL A 269 -6.71 5.71 -20.46
N ASN A 270 -6.08 6.15 -21.55
CA ASN A 270 -5.92 7.56 -21.89
C ASN A 270 -6.50 7.93 -23.26
N SER A 271 -6.75 6.96 -24.14
CA SER A 271 -7.08 7.22 -25.53
C SER A 271 -7.92 6.10 -26.15
N LYS A 272 -8.51 6.37 -27.32
CA LYS A 272 -9.20 5.33 -28.10
C LYS A 272 -8.23 4.30 -28.66
N GLU A 273 -6.99 4.71 -28.92
CA GLU A 273 -5.90 3.85 -29.39
C GLU A 273 -5.56 2.77 -28.35
N ASP A 274 -5.56 3.11 -27.06
CA ASP A 274 -5.37 2.11 -25.98
C ASP A 274 -6.45 1.01 -26.03
N ILE A 275 -7.70 1.37 -26.37
CA ILE A 275 -8.80 0.40 -26.49
C ILE A 275 -8.63 -0.48 -27.73
N LEU A 276 -8.26 0.12 -28.86
CA LEU A 276 -8.02 -0.62 -30.09
C LEU A 276 -6.88 -1.62 -29.94
N ASP A 277 -5.82 -1.22 -29.23
CA ASP A 277 -4.69 -2.09 -28.91
C ASP A 277 -5.12 -3.27 -28.01
N LEU A 278 -5.86 -3.00 -26.93
CA LEU A 278 -6.42 -4.07 -26.09
C LEU A 278 -7.32 -5.03 -26.88
N TYR A 279 -8.19 -4.51 -27.76
CA TYR A 279 -9.05 -5.34 -28.57
C TYR A 279 -8.30 -6.17 -29.59
N SER A 280 -7.24 -5.62 -30.19
CA SER A 280 -6.38 -6.37 -31.08
C SER A 280 -5.70 -7.53 -30.36
N GLU A 281 -5.26 -7.35 -29.11
CA GLU A 281 -4.68 -8.45 -28.33
C GLU A 281 -5.73 -9.49 -27.92
N LEU A 282 -6.90 -9.06 -27.45
CA LEU A 282 -7.99 -9.99 -27.09
C LEU A 282 -8.47 -10.82 -28.29
N ASP A 283 -8.49 -10.23 -29.50
CA ASP A 283 -8.89 -10.93 -30.73
C ASP A 283 -7.91 -12.03 -31.13
N LYS A 284 -6.60 -11.85 -30.87
CA LYS A 284 -5.59 -12.91 -31.09
C LYS A 284 -5.87 -14.16 -30.24
N HIS A 285 -6.58 -13.99 -29.12
CA HIS A 285 -6.96 -15.05 -28.20
C HIS A 285 -8.45 -15.42 -28.29
N GLU A 286 -9.19 -14.89 -29.27
CA GLU A 286 -10.64 -15.08 -29.45
C GLU A 286 -11.46 -14.81 -28.17
N SER A 287 -10.94 -13.96 -27.27
CA SER A 287 -11.52 -13.76 -25.95
C SER A 287 -12.69 -12.78 -25.99
N LYS A 288 -13.77 -13.15 -25.29
CA LYS A 288 -14.98 -12.33 -25.11
C LYS A 288 -15.13 -11.84 -23.66
N ILE A 289 -14.00 -11.76 -22.95
CA ILE A 289 -13.94 -11.30 -21.56
C ILE A 289 -14.52 -9.88 -21.44
N GLY A 290 -15.18 -9.59 -20.31
CA GLY A 290 -15.64 -8.23 -20.05
C GLY A 290 -14.47 -7.25 -19.86
N VAL A 291 -14.65 -5.98 -20.21
CA VAL A 291 -13.60 -4.97 -20.04
C VAL A 291 -14.06 -3.86 -19.11
N ILE A 292 -13.30 -3.59 -18.05
CA ILE A 292 -13.52 -2.49 -17.13
C ILE A 292 -12.42 -1.45 -17.35
N LEU A 293 -12.81 -0.27 -17.81
CA LEU A 293 -11.89 0.82 -18.11
C LEU A 293 -11.63 1.63 -16.85
N LYS A 294 -10.38 1.67 -16.38
CA LYS A 294 -10.02 2.48 -15.20
C LYS A 294 -9.62 3.87 -15.65
N ILE A 295 -10.39 4.87 -15.20
CA ILE A 295 -10.10 6.28 -15.44
C ILE A 295 -9.30 6.80 -14.25
N GLU A 296 -8.00 6.97 -14.48
CA GLU A 296 -6.98 7.25 -13.47
C GLU A 296 -6.24 8.59 -13.69
N THR A 297 -6.42 9.22 -14.85
CA THR A 297 -5.64 10.40 -15.28
C THR A 297 -6.54 11.52 -15.81
N GLU A 298 -6.03 12.76 -15.82
CA GLU A 298 -6.72 13.91 -16.43
C GLU A 298 -6.98 13.68 -17.93
N LYS A 299 -6.01 13.07 -18.64
CA LYS A 299 -6.12 12.74 -20.08
C LYS A 299 -7.18 11.67 -20.34
N GLY A 300 -7.25 10.61 -19.51
CA GLY A 300 -8.29 9.59 -19.59
C GLY A 300 -9.69 10.15 -19.36
N PHE A 301 -9.82 11.06 -18.39
CA PHE A 301 -11.07 11.79 -18.16
C PHE A 301 -11.46 12.67 -19.38
N SER A 302 -10.52 13.49 -19.87
CA SER A 302 -10.77 14.41 -20.99
C SER A 302 -11.16 13.68 -22.28
N ASN A 303 -10.62 12.48 -22.50
CA ASN A 303 -10.90 11.64 -23.66
C ASN A 303 -12.02 10.61 -23.44
N LEU A 304 -12.66 10.60 -22.26
CA LEU A 304 -13.62 9.57 -21.86
C LEU A 304 -14.73 9.30 -22.90
N PRO A 305 -15.35 10.32 -23.54
CA PRO A 305 -16.35 10.05 -24.57
C PRO A 305 -15.81 9.25 -25.76
N SER A 306 -14.61 9.59 -26.25
CA SER A 306 -13.97 8.90 -27.39
C SER A 306 -13.55 7.47 -27.02
N ILE A 307 -13.01 7.30 -25.81
CA ILE A 307 -12.68 6.00 -25.22
C ILE A 307 -13.93 5.12 -25.15
N LEU A 308 -15.02 5.64 -24.60
CA LEU A 308 -16.28 4.91 -24.46
C LEU A 308 -16.88 4.52 -25.80
N LEU A 309 -17.00 5.44 -26.76
CA LEU A 309 -17.54 5.14 -28.09
C LEU A 309 -16.76 4.02 -28.79
N THR A 310 -15.45 3.95 -28.56
CA THR A 310 -14.60 2.89 -29.10
C THR A 310 -14.81 1.58 -28.35
N ALA A 311 -14.87 1.63 -27.02
CA ALA A 311 -15.10 0.45 -26.19
C ALA A 311 -16.50 -0.15 -26.39
N MET A 312 -17.51 0.66 -26.70
CA MET A 312 -18.88 0.20 -26.96
C MET A 312 -19.01 -0.68 -28.21
N ARG A 313 -17.93 -0.85 -29.00
CA ARG A 313 -17.88 -1.81 -30.11
C ARG A 313 -17.92 -3.27 -29.64
N LYS A 314 -17.52 -3.56 -28.40
CA LYS A 314 -17.57 -4.91 -27.81
C LYS A 314 -18.15 -4.84 -26.41
N TYR A 315 -19.03 -5.78 -26.09
CA TYR A 315 -19.64 -5.93 -24.76
C TYR A 315 -19.25 -7.28 -24.15
N PRO A 316 -19.20 -7.40 -22.81
CA PRO A 316 -19.62 -6.41 -21.81
C PRO A 316 -18.51 -5.41 -21.43
N ILE A 317 -18.90 -4.15 -21.17
CA ILE A 317 -17.97 -3.10 -20.70
C ILE A 317 -18.47 -2.39 -19.43
N GLY A 318 -17.54 -1.84 -18.67
CA GLY A 318 -17.80 -0.97 -17.52
C GLY A 318 -16.71 0.08 -17.35
N VAL A 319 -16.96 1.07 -16.50
CA VAL A 319 -15.98 2.11 -16.14
C VAL A 319 -15.73 2.07 -14.66
N MET A 320 -14.47 2.11 -14.26
CA MET A 320 -14.07 2.28 -12.87
C MET A 320 -13.54 3.69 -12.67
N THR A 321 -14.17 4.43 -11.75
CA THR A 321 -13.67 5.74 -11.32
C THR A 321 -12.58 5.49 -10.28
N ALA A 322 -11.32 5.43 -10.72
CA ALA A 322 -10.20 5.02 -9.89
C ALA A 322 -9.64 6.23 -9.10
N ARG A 323 -10.36 6.55 -8.03
CA ARG A 323 -10.24 7.81 -7.26
C ARG A 323 -8.86 8.10 -6.69
N GLY A 324 -8.08 7.06 -6.35
CA GLY A 324 -6.75 7.23 -5.76
C GLY A 324 -5.80 7.96 -6.69
N ASP A 325 -5.50 7.35 -7.84
CA ASP A 325 -4.62 7.95 -8.85
C ASP A 325 -5.27 9.21 -9.47
N LEU A 326 -6.58 9.18 -9.76
CA LEU A 326 -7.27 10.29 -10.41
C LEU A 326 -7.29 11.59 -9.57
N ALA A 327 -7.43 11.50 -8.24
CA ALA A 327 -7.42 12.67 -7.37
C ALA A 327 -6.04 13.33 -7.31
N ILE A 328 -4.96 12.56 -7.45
CA ILE A 328 -3.60 13.08 -7.50
C ILE A 328 -3.37 13.80 -8.84
N GLU A 329 -3.82 13.20 -9.93
CA GLU A 329 -3.66 13.74 -11.29
C GLU A 329 -4.46 15.05 -11.49
N THR A 330 -5.70 15.09 -11.01
CA THR A 330 -6.64 16.21 -11.25
C THR A 330 -6.67 17.24 -10.12
N GLY A 331 -5.99 16.94 -9.01
CA GLY A 331 -5.98 17.74 -7.79
C GLY A 331 -7.24 17.59 -6.94
N TRP A 332 -7.05 17.67 -5.62
CA TRP A 332 -8.10 17.46 -4.62
C TRP A 332 -9.31 18.41 -4.73
N LYS A 333 -9.10 19.62 -5.26
CA LYS A 333 -10.16 20.65 -5.37
C LYS A 333 -11.22 20.29 -6.42
N ASN A 334 -10.81 19.63 -7.51
CA ASN A 334 -11.68 19.37 -8.66
C ASN A 334 -12.20 17.94 -8.68
N PHE A 335 -11.56 17.03 -7.93
CA PHE A 335 -11.85 15.60 -7.98
C PHE A 335 -13.33 15.25 -7.77
N ALA A 336 -14.00 15.92 -6.82
CA ALA A 336 -15.42 15.66 -6.55
C ALA A 336 -16.33 15.96 -7.76
N THR A 337 -16.01 17.02 -8.53
CA THR A 337 -16.74 17.39 -9.76
C THR A 337 -16.48 16.37 -10.86
N ILE A 338 -15.22 16.01 -11.07
CA ILE A 338 -14.80 15.04 -12.10
C ILE A 338 -15.46 13.69 -11.89
N GLN A 339 -15.53 13.22 -10.63
CA GLN A 339 -16.23 11.98 -10.30
C GLN A 339 -17.71 12.03 -10.74
N GLN A 340 -18.41 13.14 -10.49
CA GLN A 340 -19.81 13.31 -10.89
C GLN A 340 -19.96 13.38 -12.42
N GLU A 341 -19.02 14.01 -13.12
CA GLU A 341 -19.01 14.09 -14.58
C GLU A 341 -18.80 12.71 -15.22
N ILE A 342 -17.83 11.92 -14.73
CA ILE A 342 -17.61 10.54 -15.17
C ILE A 342 -18.90 9.72 -15.00
N MET A 343 -19.54 9.81 -13.84
CA MET A 343 -20.78 9.09 -13.58
C MET A 343 -21.92 9.51 -14.49
N ARG A 344 -22.08 10.81 -14.77
CA ARG A 344 -23.09 11.32 -15.72
C ARG A 344 -22.86 10.81 -17.14
N ILE A 345 -21.61 10.84 -17.60
CA ILE A 345 -21.22 10.33 -18.92
C ILE A 345 -21.54 8.83 -19.00
N CYS A 346 -21.16 8.04 -17.98
CA CYS A 346 -21.45 6.61 -17.92
C CYS A 346 -22.95 6.32 -17.92
N ALA A 347 -23.72 7.07 -17.11
CA ALA A 347 -25.17 6.94 -17.04
C ALA A 347 -25.85 7.25 -18.40
N ALA A 348 -25.42 8.32 -19.07
CA ALA A 348 -25.93 8.69 -20.40
C ALA A 348 -25.57 7.65 -21.47
N ALA A 349 -24.38 7.04 -21.38
CA ALA A 349 -23.94 5.98 -22.28
C ALA A 349 -24.51 4.60 -21.91
N HIS A 350 -25.31 4.49 -20.83
CA HIS A 350 -25.80 3.21 -20.28
C HIS A 350 -24.69 2.22 -19.91
N ILE A 351 -23.51 2.72 -19.51
CA ILE A 351 -22.37 1.92 -19.08
C ILE A 351 -22.28 1.91 -17.55
N PRO A 352 -22.14 0.74 -16.89
CA PRO A 352 -22.04 0.67 -15.44
C PRO A 352 -20.75 1.33 -14.94
N ASN A 353 -20.89 2.13 -13.87
CA ASN A 353 -19.78 2.74 -13.16
C ASN A 353 -19.46 1.97 -11.87
N ILE A 354 -18.17 1.82 -11.58
CA ILE A 354 -17.64 1.26 -10.35
C ILE A 354 -17.02 2.39 -9.51
N TRP A 355 -17.61 2.64 -8.35
CA TRP A 355 -17.11 3.56 -7.35
C TRP A 355 -15.97 2.92 -6.56
N ALA A 356 -14.73 3.30 -6.88
CA ALA A 356 -13.56 2.55 -6.43
C ALA A 356 -12.59 3.34 -5.56
N THR A 357 -11.73 2.62 -4.83
CA THR A 357 -10.68 3.14 -3.94
C THR A 357 -11.19 3.82 -2.68
N GLN A 358 -10.59 3.51 -1.53
CA GLN A 358 -10.82 4.20 -0.24
C GLN A 358 -12.26 4.19 0.34
N VAL A 359 -13.18 3.40 -0.21
CA VAL A 359 -14.48 3.17 0.45
C VAL A 359 -14.26 2.28 1.68
N LEU A 360 -14.61 2.78 2.87
CA LEU A 360 -14.46 2.06 4.15
C LEU A 360 -13.02 1.52 4.39
N GLU A 361 -12.00 2.24 3.94
CA GLU A 361 -10.58 1.87 3.99
C GLU A 361 -10.07 1.56 5.41
N ASN A 362 -10.33 2.45 6.38
CA ASN A 362 -9.97 2.26 7.78
C ASN A 362 -10.75 1.11 8.39
N LEU A 363 -12.01 0.89 8.00
CA LEU A 363 -12.75 -0.27 8.47
C LEU A 363 -12.09 -1.55 7.95
N ALA A 364 -11.79 -1.63 6.65
CA ALA A 364 -11.13 -2.80 6.08
C ALA A 364 -9.76 -3.07 6.72
N LYS A 365 -8.94 -2.03 6.94
CA LYS A 365 -7.57 -2.16 7.46
C LYS A 365 -7.45 -2.24 8.99
N LYS A 366 -8.19 -1.39 9.71
CA LYS A 366 -8.06 -1.15 11.16
C LYS A 366 -9.30 -1.56 11.96
N GLY A 367 -10.37 -2.00 11.30
CA GLY A 367 -11.58 -2.49 11.95
C GLY A 367 -12.55 -1.42 12.43
N THR A 368 -12.24 -0.14 12.23
CA THR A 368 -13.09 1.00 12.63
C THR A 368 -13.19 2.03 11.50
N PRO A 369 -14.41 2.39 11.04
CA PRO A 369 -14.60 3.42 10.03
C PRO A 369 -14.59 4.82 10.67
N SER A 370 -14.23 5.83 9.87
CA SER A 370 -14.48 7.25 10.17
C SER A 370 -15.87 7.67 9.71
N ARG A 371 -16.37 8.80 10.23
CA ARG A 371 -17.66 9.40 9.80
C ARG A 371 -17.67 9.75 8.31
N ALA A 372 -16.54 10.23 7.79
CA ALA A 372 -16.39 10.56 6.37
C ALA A 372 -16.55 9.30 5.49
N GLU A 373 -15.97 8.17 5.90
CA GLU A 373 -16.09 6.91 5.14
C GLU A 373 -17.52 6.35 5.13
N ILE A 374 -18.29 6.55 6.19
CA ILE A 374 -19.72 6.17 6.21
C ILE A 374 -20.50 6.99 5.18
N THR A 375 -20.23 8.30 5.13
CA THR A 375 -20.92 9.21 4.22
C THR A 375 -20.52 8.92 2.76
N ASP A 376 -19.25 8.66 2.50
CA ASP A 376 -18.77 8.23 1.18
C ASP A 376 -19.42 6.92 0.73
N ALA A 377 -19.46 5.90 1.60
CA ALA A 377 -20.12 4.63 1.31
C ALA A 377 -21.63 4.78 1.05
N ALA A 378 -22.29 5.73 1.70
CA ALA A 378 -23.69 6.03 1.46
C ALA A 378 -23.90 6.71 0.08
N LEU A 379 -23.02 7.64 -0.29
CA LEU A 379 -23.06 8.31 -1.60
C LEU A 379 -22.73 7.36 -2.75
N ALA A 380 -21.93 6.33 -2.49
CA ALA A 380 -21.55 5.33 -3.49
C ALA A 380 -22.74 4.51 -4.03
N GLU A 381 -23.94 4.57 -3.41
CA GLU A 381 -25.19 4.01 -3.97
C GLU A 381 -25.50 4.56 -5.36
N GLN A 382 -24.99 5.75 -5.70
CA GLN A 382 -25.16 6.35 -7.02
C GLN A 382 -24.56 5.52 -8.17
N ALA A 383 -23.59 4.64 -7.87
CA ALA A 383 -22.91 3.81 -8.85
C ALA A 383 -23.49 2.39 -8.90
N GLU A 384 -23.33 1.70 -10.03
CA GLU A 384 -23.79 0.32 -10.21
C GLU A 384 -23.00 -0.68 -9.34
N CYS A 385 -21.76 -0.35 -8.98
CA CYS A 385 -20.91 -1.18 -8.15
C CYS A 385 -20.02 -0.32 -7.25
N VAL A 386 -19.64 -0.88 -6.09
CA VAL A 386 -18.73 -0.25 -5.13
C VAL A 386 -17.59 -1.22 -4.82
N MET A 387 -16.34 -0.74 -4.94
CA MET A 387 -15.14 -1.54 -4.70
C MET A 387 -14.59 -1.27 -3.29
N LEU A 388 -14.25 -2.34 -2.56
CA LEU A 388 -13.53 -2.29 -1.29
C LEU A 388 -12.09 -2.76 -1.49
N ASN A 389 -11.14 -2.07 -0.86
CA ASN A 389 -9.73 -2.47 -0.86
C ASN A 389 -9.45 -3.59 0.16
N LYS A 390 -8.32 -4.28 -0.02
CA LYS A 390 -7.88 -5.36 0.88
C LYS A 390 -7.67 -4.88 2.32
N GLY A 391 -7.99 -5.74 3.28
CA GLY A 391 -7.72 -5.49 4.69
C GLY A 391 -8.12 -6.65 5.60
N TYR A 392 -7.55 -6.71 6.80
CA TYR A 392 -7.78 -7.79 7.76
C TYR A 392 -9.26 -7.93 8.13
N TYR A 393 -10.00 -6.83 8.15
CA TYR A 393 -11.41 -6.77 8.53
C TYR A 393 -12.34 -6.68 7.31
N ILE A 394 -11.91 -7.13 6.12
CA ILE A 394 -12.67 -7.00 4.86
C ILE A 394 -14.08 -7.59 4.94
N GLN A 395 -14.27 -8.72 5.65
CA GLN A 395 -15.59 -9.31 5.84
C GLN A 395 -16.55 -8.37 6.60
N ARG A 396 -16.03 -7.62 7.58
CA ARG A 396 -16.80 -6.62 8.32
C ARG A 396 -17.12 -5.42 7.42
N ALA A 397 -16.17 -4.99 6.59
CA ALA A 397 -16.38 -3.91 5.64
C ALA A 397 -17.48 -4.26 4.61
N VAL A 398 -17.47 -5.47 4.04
CA VAL A 398 -18.51 -5.95 3.10
C VAL A 398 -19.89 -5.96 3.74
N LYS A 399 -20.03 -6.49 4.97
CA LYS A 399 -21.31 -6.51 5.69
C LYS A 399 -21.82 -5.11 6.00
N MET A 400 -20.92 -4.21 6.41
CA MET A 400 -21.26 -2.81 6.69
C MET A 400 -21.71 -2.08 5.43
N LEU A 401 -20.99 -2.25 4.32
CA LEU A 401 -21.34 -1.66 3.04
C LEU A 401 -22.73 -2.14 2.56
N ASP A 402 -23.00 -3.44 2.60
CA ASP A 402 -24.32 -4.00 2.25
C ASP A 402 -25.45 -3.39 3.10
N LYS A 403 -25.23 -3.22 4.42
CA LYS A 403 -26.21 -2.58 5.31
C LYS A 403 -26.44 -1.10 4.95
N ILE A 404 -25.37 -0.35 4.67
CA ILE A 404 -25.45 1.07 4.30
C ILE A 404 -26.22 1.22 2.98
N LEU A 405 -25.82 0.49 1.93
CA LEU A 405 -26.42 0.60 0.60
C LEU A 405 -27.90 0.19 0.59
N ARG A 406 -28.27 -0.90 1.25
CA ARG A 406 -29.69 -1.31 1.38
C ARG A 406 -30.55 -0.25 2.07
N ARG A 407 -29.99 0.47 3.04
CA ARG A 407 -30.71 1.57 3.72
C ARG A 407 -30.84 2.78 2.79
N MET A 408 -29.79 3.11 2.04
CA MET A 408 -29.78 4.24 1.10
C MET A 408 -30.74 4.07 -0.07
N GLN A 409 -30.97 2.84 -0.53
CA GLN A 409 -31.94 2.52 -1.59
C GLN A 409 -33.38 3.01 -1.31
N ARG A 410 -33.74 3.34 -0.06
CA ARG A 410 -35.04 3.95 0.28
C ARG A 410 -35.10 5.46 -0.03
N PHE A 411 -33.96 6.12 0.02
CA PHE A 411 -33.82 7.57 -0.14
C PHE A 411 -33.33 7.94 -1.54
N GLN A 412 -32.70 7.01 -2.23
CA GLN A 412 -31.96 7.27 -3.45
C GLN A 412 -32.03 6.08 -4.40
N ARG A 413 -32.15 6.37 -5.69
CA ARG A 413 -31.98 5.39 -6.77
C ARG A 413 -31.02 5.99 -7.80
N LYS A 414 -29.77 5.51 -7.81
CA LYS A 414 -28.69 6.14 -8.61
C LYS A 414 -28.55 7.63 -8.27
N SER A 415 -28.51 8.53 -9.25
CA SER A 415 -28.44 9.98 -9.04
C SER A 415 -29.79 10.64 -8.70
N LEU A 416 -30.89 9.88 -8.74
CA LEU A 416 -32.23 10.41 -8.45
C LEU A 416 -32.50 10.35 -6.94
N LYS A 417 -32.67 11.52 -6.33
CA LYS A 417 -33.18 11.62 -4.97
C LYS A 417 -34.65 11.23 -4.98
N MET A 418 -35.00 10.26 -4.16
CA MET A 418 -36.39 9.95 -3.87
C MET A 418 -36.81 10.80 -2.67
N LEU A 419 -38.07 11.23 -2.65
CA LEU A 419 -38.68 11.82 -1.45
C LEU A 419 -39.44 10.69 -0.75
N PRO A 420 -38.79 9.88 0.12
CA PRO A 420 -39.51 8.88 0.86
C PRO A 420 -40.52 9.55 1.79
N ARG A 421 -41.65 8.87 2.01
CA ARG A 421 -42.63 9.29 2.99
C ARG A 421 -41.94 9.48 4.35
N LEU A 422 -42.06 10.67 4.93
CA LEU A 422 -41.60 10.94 6.30
C LEU A 422 -42.52 10.18 7.25
N GLU A 423 -42.07 9.00 7.70
CA GLU A 423 -42.74 8.27 8.78
C GLU A 423 -42.64 9.12 10.06
N ASN A 424 -43.79 9.44 10.66
CA ASN A 424 -43.90 10.24 11.89
C ASN A 424 -43.35 11.67 11.78
N ALA A 425 -43.69 12.40 10.70
CA ALA A 425 -43.31 13.81 10.53
C ALA A 425 -43.67 14.71 11.74
N ASP A 426 -44.73 14.35 12.48
CA ASP A 426 -45.22 15.09 13.65
C ASP A 426 -44.50 14.70 14.96
N LYS A 427 -43.61 13.69 14.90
CA LYS A 427 -42.82 13.16 16.02
C LYS A 427 -41.42 12.83 15.52
N LEU A 428 -40.67 13.84 15.07
CA LEU A 428 -39.28 13.70 14.65
C LEU A 428 -38.40 13.21 15.82
N LEU A 429 -38.37 11.91 16.03
CA LEU A 429 -37.45 11.21 16.91
C LEU A 429 -36.24 10.77 16.08
N VAL A 430 -35.06 10.81 16.70
CA VAL A 430 -33.81 10.41 16.04
C VAL A 430 -33.93 8.94 15.61
N SER A 431 -33.72 8.66 14.32
CA SER A 431 -34.00 7.37 13.64
C SER A 431 -33.24 6.12 14.14
N HIS A 432 -32.71 6.14 15.36
CA HIS A 432 -31.90 5.09 15.97
C HIS A 432 -32.59 4.42 17.17
N GLU A 433 -33.73 4.93 17.65
CA GLU A 433 -34.42 4.39 18.84
C GLU A 433 -35.31 3.17 18.57
N THR A 434 -35.52 2.78 17.31
CA THR A 434 -36.39 1.63 16.95
C THR A 434 -35.64 0.39 16.48
N TYR A 435 -34.31 0.33 16.60
CA TYR A 435 -33.55 -0.84 16.17
C TYR A 435 -32.59 -1.28 17.27
N ASP A 436 -33.02 -2.33 17.97
CA ASP A 436 -32.30 -3.04 19.03
C ASP A 436 -30.88 -3.43 18.62
N VAL A 437 -30.04 -3.47 19.67
CA VAL A 437 -28.58 -3.65 19.73
C VAL A 437 -28.08 -4.92 19.04
#